data_AF-A0A453MHR3-F1
#
_entry.id   AF-A0A453MHR3-F1
#
_cell.length_a   1.000
_cell.length_b   1.000
_cell.length_c   1.000
_cell.angle_alpha   90.00
_cell.angle_beta   90.00
_cell.angle_gamma   90.00
#
_symmetry.space_group_name_H-M   'P 1'
#
loop_
_entity.id
_entity.type
_entity.pdbx_description
1 polymer ?
#
loop_
_entity_poly.entity_id
_entity_poly.type
_entity_poly.pdbx_seq_one_letter_code
_entity_poly.pdbx_strand_id
1 'polypeptide(L)'
;MMKELTLRTRDYLVSFGECMSTRIFAAYLNKLGKKARQYDAFDLGFITTDDFTNADILEATYPAVAKRLHGDWIDDPAIPVVTGFLGKGWKSCAVTTLGRGGSDLTATTIGKALGLREIQVCFLSVVYLNYLVKGNSKAASKSFVFGFG
;
A
#
# COMPACT_ATOMS: atom_id res chain seq x y z
N MET A 1 -28.60 3.34 -11.80
CA MET A 1 -28.17 4.72 -11.47
C MET A 1 -28.13 4.83 -9.95
N MET A 2 -26.94 4.90 -9.34
CA MET A 2 -26.81 5.10 -7.88
C MET A 2 -27.37 6.49 -7.55
N LYS A 3 -28.48 6.55 -6.81
CA LYS A 3 -29.13 7.81 -6.41
C LYS A 3 -28.62 8.35 -5.07
N GLU A 4 -27.85 7.55 -4.32
CA GLU A 4 -27.27 7.95 -3.02
C GLU A 4 -25.78 7.59 -2.97
N LEU A 5 -24.97 8.56 -2.54
CA LEU A 5 -23.52 8.44 -2.45
C LEU A 5 -23.14 8.34 -0.97
N THR A 6 -23.25 7.13 -0.44
CA THR A 6 -22.83 6.85 0.94
C THR A 6 -21.31 7.00 1.09
N LEU A 7 -20.83 7.26 2.31
CA LEU A 7 -19.39 7.37 2.58
C LEU A 7 -18.62 6.11 2.16
N ARG A 8 -19.23 4.92 2.36
CA ARG A 8 -18.70 3.64 1.88
C ARG A 8 -18.57 3.59 0.35
N THR A 9 -19.60 4.04 -0.36
CA THR A 9 -19.57 4.09 -1.83
C THR A 9 -18.50 5.06 -2.32
N ARG A 10 -18.31 6.19 -1.62
CA ARG A 10 -17.27 7.18 -1.93
C ARG A 10 -15.87 6.58 -1.82
N ASP A 11 -15.57 5.91 -0.71
CA ASP A 11 -14.27 5.24 -0.52
C ASP A 11 -14.01 4.20 -1.60
N TYR A 12 -15.03 3.40 -1.94
CA TYR A 12 -14.93 2.44 -3.02
C TYR A 12 -14.68 3.11 -4.38
N LEU A 13 -15.35 4.23 -4.67
CA LEU A 13 -15.17 4.97 -5.91
C LEU A 13 -13.75 5.54 -6.04
N VAL A 14 -13.22 6.16 -4.98
CA VAL A 14 -11.87 6.73 -4.99
C VAL A 14 -10.81 5.65 -5.08
N SER A 15 -11.05 4.45 -4.52
CA SER A 15 -10.10 3.34 -4.58
C SER A 15 -9.70 2.93 -5.99
N PHE A 16 -10.60 3.08 -6.98
CA PHE A 16 -10.30 2.75 -8.37
C PHE A 16 -9.14 3.56 -8.94
N GLY A 17 -8.99 4.83 -8.53
CA GLY A 17 -7.91 5.71 -9.00
C GLY A 17 -6.52 5.15 -8.65
N GLU A 18 -6.34 4.77 -7.39
CA GLU A 18 -5.09 4.19 -6.89
C GLU A 18 -4.82 2.80 -7.47
N CYS A 19 -5.87 1.97 -7.53
CA CYS A 19 -5.77 0.62 -8.08
C CYS A 19 -5.37 0.63 -9.57
N MET A 20 -5.91 1.56 -10.37
CA MET A 20 -5.51 1.70 -11.77
C MET A 20 -4.07 2.21 -11.91
N SER A 21 -3.72 3.23 -11.13
CA SER A 21 -2.39 3.86 -11.18
C SER A 21 -1.27 2.88 -10.86
N THR A 22 -1.42 2.12 -9.77
CA THR A 22 -0.46 1.10 -9.36
C THR A 22 -0.30 -0.03 -10.38
N ARG A 23 -1.41 -0.47 -11.00
CA ARG A 23 -1.37 -1.52 -12.03
C ARG A 23 -0.64 -1.06 -13.28
N ILE A 24 -0.90 0.16 -13.74
CA ILE A 24 -0.19 0.76 -14.88
C ILE A 24 1.31 0.88 -14.57
N PHE A 25 1.65 1.34 -13.37
CA PHE A 25 3.05 1.52 -12.97
C PHE A 25 3.80 0.20 -12.85
N ALA A 26 3.20 -0.82 -12.22
CA ALA A 26 3.78 -2.15 -12.13
C ALA A 26 3.99 -2.77 -13.53
N ALA A 27 3.02 -2.63 -14.43
CA ALA A 27 3.16 -3.09 -15.81
C ALA A 27 4.29 -2.36 -16.54
N TYR A 28 4.44 -1.05 -16.33
CA TYR A 28 5.52 -0.26 -16.91
C TYR A 28 6.90 -0.70 -16.41
N LEU A 29 7.06 -0.94 -15.11
CA LEU A 29 8.32 -1.46 -14.54
C LEU A 29 8.69 -2.82 -15.13
N ASN A 30 7.70 -3.72 -15.25
CA ASN A 30 7.92 -5.03 -15.87
C ASN A 30 8.33 -4.89 -17.34
N LYS A 31 7.76 -3.94 -18.08
CA LYS A 31 8.16 -3.63 -19.47
C LYS A 31 9.61 -3.13 -19.56
N LEU A 32 10.11 -2.43 -18.53
CA LEU A 32 11.51 -2.01 -18.42
C LEU A 32 12.46 -3.14 -17.95
N GLY A 33 11.98 -4.38 -17.81
CA GLY A 33 12.77 -5.51 -17.32
C GLY A 33 13.00 -5.48 -15.81
N LYS A 34 12.28 -4.64 -15.06
CA LYS A 34 12.30 -4.63 -13.59
C LYS A 34 11.09 -5.40 -13.09
N LYS A 35 11.32 -6.58 -12.53
CA LYS A 35 10.24 -7.42 -12.01
C LYS A 35 9.50 -6.68 -10.90
N ALA A 36 8.22 -6.40 -11.11
CA ALA A 36 7.37 -5.67 -10.18
C ALA A 36 6.03 -6.38 -9.99
N ARG A 37 5.49 -6.33 -8.77
CA ARG A 37 4.20 -6.92 -8.41
C ARG A 37 3.32 -5.86 -7.77
N GLN A 38 2.08 -5.72 -8.27
CA GLN A 38 1.11 -4.81 -7.71
C GLN A 38 0.39 -5.44 -6.51
N TYR A 39 0.12 -4.64 -5.49
CA TYR A 39 -0.63 -5.02 -4.30
C TYR A 39 -1.68 -3.97 -3.99
N ASP A 40 -2.90 -4.43 -3.76
CA ASP A 40 -3.95 -3.62 -3.19
C ASP A 40 -3.80 -3.62 -1.65
N ALA A 41 -3.68 -2.45 -1.02
CA ALA A 41 -3.44 -2.32 0.41
C ALA A 41 -4.46 -3.09 1.27
N PHE A 42 -5.73 -3.06 0.87
CA PHE A 42 -6.83 -3.77 1.54
C PHE A 42 -6.68 -5.31 1.50
N ASP A 43 -5.96 -5.87 0.51
CA ASP A 43 -5.64 -7.30 0.42
C ASP A 43 -4.25 -7.63 0.98
N LEU A 44 -3.36 -6.63 1.05
CA LEU A 44 -2.02 -6.77 1.61
C LEU A 44 -2.03 -6.94 3.14
N GLY A 45 -3.10 -6.49 3.79
CA GLY A 45 -3.25 -6.54 5.24
C GLY A 45 -3.33 -5.18 5.91
N PHE A 46 -3.65 -4.11 5.18
CA PHE A 46 -4.03 -2.84 5.80
C PHE A 46 -5.41 -2.97 6.44
N ILE A 47 -5.43 -3.07 7.76
CA ILE A 47 -6.62 -3.22 8.58
C ILE A 47 -6.91 -1.88 9.24
N THR A 48 -8.12 -1.37 9.06
CA THR A 48 -8.53 -0.04 9.48
C THR A 48 -9.82 -0.07 10.30
N THR A 49 -10.15 1.05 10.95
CA THR A 49 -11.50 1.26 11.50
C THR A 49 -12.53 1.38 10.37
N ASP A 50 -13.81 1.27 10.71
CA ASP A 50 -14.91 1.38 9.74
C ASP A 50 -15.37 2.84 9.52
N ASP A 51 -14.55 3.80 9.92
CA ASP A 51 -14.78 5.24 9.76
C ASP A 51 -14.40 5.67 8.34
N PHE A 52 -15.28 5.37 7.38
CA PHE A 52 -15.09 5.70 5.96
C PHE A 52 -14.70 7.18 5.77
N THR A 53 -13.87 7.47 4.77
CA THR A 53 -13.23 8.76 4.47
C THR A 53 -12.10 9.22 5.39
N ASN A 54 -11.96 8.68 6.60
CA ASN A 54 -10.91 9.05 7.54
C ASN A 54 -10.62 7.90 8.53
N ALA A 55 -10.36 6.71 7.99
CA ALA A 55 -10.19 5.51 8.80
C ALA A 55 -8.80 5.45 9.44
N ASP A 56 -8.75 4.98 10.69
CA ASP A 56 -7.49 4.82 11.43
C ASP A 56 -6.89 3.43 11.18
N ILE A 57 -5.56 3.36 11.08
CA ILE A 57 -4.82 2.10 10.92
C ILE A 57 -4.77 1.37 12.26
N LEU A 58 -5.17 0.10 12.26
CA LEU A 58 -5.11 -0.76 13.44
C LEU A 58 -3.75 -1.45 13.55
N GLU A 59 -3.31 -1.71 14.78
CA GLU A 59 -2.03 -2.37 15.10
C GLU A 59 -1.89 -3.77 14.45
N ALA A 60 -3.01 -4.44 14.16
CA ALA A 60 -3.02 -5.71 13.44
C ALA A 60 -2.42 -5.61 12.00
N THR A 61 -2.36 -4.40 11.44
CA THR A 61 -1.80 -4.13 10.11
C THR A 61 -0.31 -4.46 10.03
N TYR A 62 0.48 -4.08 11.04
CA TYR A 62 1.94 -4.23 10.99
C TYR A 62 2.39 -5.68 10.79
N PRO A 63 1.97 -6.66 11.62
CA PRO A 63 2.37 -8.05 11.41
C PRO A 63 1.77 -8.66 10.13
N ALA A 64 0.57 -8.24 9.71
CA ALA A 64 -0.09 -8.76 8.51
C ALA A 64 0.67 -8.35 7.23
N VAL A 65 0.95 -7.05 7.08
CA VAL A 65 1.69 -6.50 5.94
C VAL A 65 3.10 -7.06 5.88
N ALA A 66 3.79 -7.14 7.04
CA ALA A 66 5.14 -7.68 7.10
C ALA A 66 5.18 -9.16 6.66
N LYS A 67 4.25 -9.98 7.16
CA LYS A 67 4.16 -11.39 6.79
C LYS A 67 3.90 -11.57 5.29
N ARG A 68 2.99 -10.79 4.72
CA ARG A 68 2.61 -10.90 3.29
C ARG A 68 3.76 -10.47 2.38
N LEU A 69 4.32 -9.28 2.59
CA LEU A 69 5.42 -8.77 1.77
C LEU A 69 6.68 -9.62 1.90
N HIS A 70 7.03 -10.06 3.12
CA HIS A 70 8.21 -10.89 3.34
C HIS A 70 8.06 -12.29 2.72
N GLY A 71 6.88 -12.91 2.85
CA GLY A 71 6.59 -14.21 2.25
C GLY A 71 6.69 -14.16 0.72
N ASP A 72 6.02 -13.19 0.10
CA ASP A 72 6.04 -13.01 -1.35
C ASP A 72 7.46 -12.67 -1.86
N TRP A 73 8.25 -11.93 -1.08
CA TRP A 73 9.65 -11.61 -1.43
C TRP A 73 10.57 -12.82 -1.41
N ILE A 74 10.38 -13.75 -0.46
CA ILE A 74 11.17 -14.99 -0.36
C ILE A 74 10.86 -15.93 -1.53
N ASP A 75 9.58 -16.08 -1.87
CA ASP A 75 9.12 -16.98 -2.93
C ASP A 75 9.47 -16.46 -4.32
N ASP A 76 9.20 -15.18 -4.57
CA ASP A 76 9.45 -14.55 -5.85
C ASP A 76 9.83 -13.06 -5.71
N PRO A 77 11.13 -12.73 -5.65
CA PRO A 77 11.59 -11.38 -5.39
C PRO A 77 11.19 -10.43 -6.53
N ALA A 78 10.23 -9.57 -6.23
CA ALA A 78 9.70 -8.56 -7.13
C ALA A 78 9.49 -7.25 -6.38
N ILE A 79 9.70 -6.12 -7.07
CA ILE A 79 9.45 -4.79 -6.52
C ILE A 79 7.95 -4.67 -6.18
N PRO A 80 7.58 -4.52 -4.89
CA PRO A 80 6.19 -4.35 -4.53
C PRO A 80 5.74 -2.92 -4.86
N VAL A 81 4.62 -2.83 -5.58
CA VAL A 81 3.93 -1.59 -5.91
C VAL A 81 2.59 -1.60 -5.17
N VAL A 82 2.48 -0.86 -4.07
CA VAL A 82 1.31 -0.89 -3.18
C VAL A 82 0.42 0.33 -3.40
N THR A 83 -0.90 0.16 -3.37
CA THR A 83 -1.84 1.29 -3.37
C THR A 83 -1.73 2.11 -2.09
N GLY A 84 -1.71 3.43 -2.22
CA GLY A 84 -1.70 4.35 -1.09
C GLY A 84 -3.11 4.69 -0.62
N PHE A 85 -3.22 5.23 0.60
CA PHE A 85 -4.45 5.78 1.18
C PHE A 85 -5.61 4.78 1.37
N LEU A 86 -5.46 3.52 0.96
CA LEU A 86 -6.50 2.49 1.05
C LEU A 86 -6.27 1.52 2.21
N GLY A 87 -7.36 0.96 2.73
CA GLY A 87 -7.36 -0.08 3.74
C GLY A 87 -8.66 -0.88 3.76
N LYS A 88 -8.76 -1.83 4.69
CA LYS A 88 -9.91 -2.71 4.87
C LYS A 88 -10.48 -2.56 6.27
N GLY A 89 -11.74 -2.13 6.35
CA GLY A 89 -12.46 -1.96 7.61
C GLY A 89 -12.58 -3.29 8.38
N TRP A 90 -12.24 -3.27 9.66
CA TRP A 90 -12.18 -4.47 10.51
C TRP A 90 -13.51 -5.20 10.63
N LYS A 91 -14.63 -4.49 10.77
CA LYS A 91 -15.96 -5.11 10.94
C LYS A 91 -16.67 -5.28 9.61
N SER A 92 -16.62 -4.26 8.75
CA SER A 92 -17.38 -4.24 7.49
C SER A 92 -16.71 -5.02 6.36
N CYS A 93 -15.41 -5.32 6.49
CA CYS A 93 -14.57 -5.84 5.41
C CYS A 93 -14.61 -4.99 4.13
N ALA A 94 -15.10 -3.75 4.20
CA ALA A 94 -15.22 -2.86 3.06
C ALA A 94 -13.90 -2.09 2.85
N VAL A 95 -13.70 -1.61 1.62
CA VAL A 95 -12.61 -0.69 1.31
C VAL A 95 -12.85 0.63 2.03
N THR A 96 -11.85 1.07 2.78
CA THR A 96 -11.84 2.34 3.50
C THR A 96 -10.71 3.21 3.00
N THR A 97 -10.82 4.50 3.21
CA THR A 97 -9.75 5.45 2.94
C THR A 97 -9.19 6.10 4.21
N LEU A 98 -7.89 6.38 4.23
CA LEU A 98 -7.12 6.82 5.41
C LEU A 98 -7.18 8.33 5.68
N GLY A 99 -8.01 9.08 4.96
CA GLY A 99 -8.03 10.54 5.05
C GLY A 99 -6.81 11.25 4.46
N ARG A 100 -6.71 12.55 4.70
CA ARG A 100 -5.69 13.41 4.07
C ARG A 100 -4.28 12.94 4.44
N GLY A 101 -3.39 12.83 3.44
CA GLY A 101 -2.03 12.31 3.65
C GLY A 101 -1.95 10.79 3.82
N GLY A 102 -3.03 10.06 3.51
CA GLY A 102 -3.05 8.60 3.69
C GLY A 102 -2.01 7.84 2.86
N SER A 103 -1.52 8.41 1.76
CA SER A 103 -0.42 7.85 0.96
C SER A 103 0.90 7.85 1.75
N ASP A 104 1.21 8.96 2.41
CA ASP A 104 2.39 9.07 3.30
C ASP A 104 2.22 8.16 4.53
N LEU A 105 0.99 8.06 5.04
CA LEU A 105 0.67 7.15 6.13
C LEU A 105 0.85 5.68 5.72
N THR A 106 0.47 5.32 4.49
CA THR A 106 0.66 3.97 3.94
C THR A 106 2.15 3.63 3.88
N ALA A 107 2.95 4.55 3.36
CA ALA A 107 4.40 4.40 3.26
C ALA A 107 5.08 4.24 4.62
N THR A 108 4.75 5.11 5.57
CA THR A 108 5.30 5.06 6.93
C THR A 108 4.87 3.81 7.68
N THR A 109 3.64 3.34 7.46
CA THR A 109 3.11 2.08 8.03
C THR A 109 3.89 0.88 7.51
N ILE A 110 4.13 0.81 6.19
CA ILE A 110 4.96 -0.25 5.59
C ILE A 110 6.38 -0.18 6.15
N GLY A 111 6.97 1.01 6.20
CA GLY A 111 8.30 1.21 6.77
C GLY A 111 8.42 0.72 8.21
N LYS A 112 7.44 1.04 9.07
CA LYS A 112 7.37 0.57 10.46
C LYS A 112 7.14 -0.94 10.54
N ALA A 113 6.22 -1.50 9.73
CA ALA A 113 5.91 -2.93 9.71
C ALA A 113 7.14 -3.80 9.41
N LEU A 114 8.00 -3.31 8.53
CA LEU A 114 9.17 -4.03 8.03
C LEU A 114 10.47 -3.65 8.75
N GLY A 115 10.44 -2.67 9.65
CA GLY A 115 11.62 -2.17 10.34
C GLY A 115 12.64 -1.52 9.41
N LEU A 116 12.18 -0.77 8.41
CA LEU A 116 13.04 -0.12 7.43
C LEU A 116 13.79 1.08 8.03
N ARG A 117 14.97 1.35 7.49
CA ARG A 117 15.84 2.42 7.98
C ARG A 117 15.42 3.81 7.50
N GLU A 118 14.79 3.87 6.33
CA GLU A 118 14.43 5.12 5.65
C GLU A 118 13.14 4.94 4.86
N ILE A 119 12.31 5.99 4.85
CA ILE A 119 11.10 6.13 4.04
C ILE A 119 11.28 7.41 3.23
N GLN A 120 11.13 7.33 1.91
CA GLN A 120 11.34 8.45 1.00
C GLN A 120 10.02 8.86 0.34
N VAL A 121 9.47 9.99 0.77
CA VAL A 121 8.27 10.55 0.15
C VAL A 121 8.67 11.38 -1.07
N CYS A 122 8.19 11.04 -2.26
CA CYS A 122 8.36 11.89 -3.44
C CYS A 122 7.05 12.59 -3.79
N PHE A 123 7.11 13.91 -3.96
CA PHE A 123 5.96 14.74 -4.33
C PHE A 123 5.36 14.41 -5.71
N LEU A 124 6.08 13.70 -6.57
CA LEU A 124 5.50 13.04 -7.74
C LEU A 124 5.00 11.65 -7.33
N SER A 125 3.79 11.57 -6.76
CA SER A 125 2.87 10.42 -6.65
C SER A 125 3.40 9.03 -6.22
N VAL A 126 4.66 8.92 -5.83
CA VAL A 126 5.40 7.66 -5.70
C VAL A 126 6.37 7.72 -4.53
N VAL A 127 6.07 6.99 -3.46
CA VAL A 127 6.92 6.86 -2.28
C VAL A 127 7.88 5.68 -2.47
N TYR A 128 9.15 5.90 -2.18
CA TYR A 128 10.23 4.92 -2.25
C TYR A 128 10.55 4.35 -0.85
N LEU A 129 10.78 3.05 -0.76
CA LEU A 129 11.22 2.36 0.45
C LEU A 129 12.46 1.52 0.15
N ASN A 130 13.54 1.76 0.90
CA ASN A 130 14.77 0.95 0.84
C ASN A 130 14.68 -0.17 1.88
N TYR A 131 14.56 -1.40 1.40
CA TYR A 131 14.62 -2.62 2.19
C TYR A 131 16.05 -3.01 2.53
N LEU A 132 16.30 -3.28 3.82
CA LEU A 132 17.42 -4.11 4.26
C LEU A 132 16.85 -5.32 5.00
N VAL A 133 16.87 -6.49 4.36
CA VAL A 133 16.56 -7.74 5.06
C VAL A 133 17.70 -7.99 6.06
N LYS A 134 17.40 -7.90 7.36
CA LYS A 134 18.35 -8.26 8.43
C LYS A 134 18.80 -9.71 8.22
N GLY A 135 20.00 -9.88 7.68
CA GLY A 135 20.60 -11.18 7.38
C GLY A 135 21.45 -11.21 6.11
N ASN A 136 21.30 -10.25 5.18
CA ASN A 136 22.10 -10.22 3.96
C ASN A 136 22.61 -8.79 3.68
N SER A 137 23.90 -8.54 3.96
CA SER A 137 24.55 -7.22 3.93
C SER A 137 24.67 -6.58 2.54
N LYS A 138 24.08 -7.17 1.49
CA LYS A 138 24.18 -6.70 0.09
C LYS A 138 22.86 -6.50 -0.65
N ALA A 139 21.69 -6.83 -0.08
CA ALA A 139 20.42 -6.74 -0.79
C ALA A 139 19.62 -5.49 -0.38
N ALA A 140 19.92 -4.35 -1.03
CA ALA A 140 19.04 -3.18 -1.02
C ALA A 140 17.89 -3.45 -2.01
N SER A 141 16.73 -3.85 -1.50
CA SER A 141 15.52 -3.98 -2.32
C SER A 141 14.74 -2.68 -2.33
N LYS A 142 14.14 -2.33 -3.46
CA LYS A 142 13.37 -1.09 -3.64
C LYS A 142 11.89 -1.45 -3.67
N SER A 143 11.10 -0.80 -2.82
CA SER A 143 9.64 -0.91 -2.77
C SER A 143 9.01 0.44 -3.09
N PHE A 144 7.86 0.45 -3.76
CA PHE A 144 7.19 1.65 -4.22
C PHE A 144 5.75 1.68 -3.68
N VAL A 145 5.34 2.78 -3.06
CA VAL A 145 3.96 2.99 -2.60
C VAL A 145 3.41 4.19 -3.37
N PHE A 146 2.36 3.99 -4.14
CA PHE A 146 1.80 5.04 -4.99
C PHE A 146 0.73 5.81 -4.22
N GLY A 147 0.59 7.10 -4.47
CA GLY A 147 -0.46 7.88 -3.82
C GLY A 147 -0.71 9.24 -4.46
N PHE A 148 -1.94 9.48 -4.85
CA PHE A 148 -2.44 10.79 -5.26
C PHE A 148 -2.96 11.53 -4.01
N GLY A 149 -2.24 12.57 -3.61
CA GLY A 149 -2.67 13.51 -2.57
C GLY A 149 -3.53 14.64 -3.12
#